data_AF-A0A2V7H2W2-F1
#
_entry.id   AF-A0A2V7H2W2-F1
#
_cell.length_a   1.000
_cell.length_b   1.000
_cell.length_c   1.000
_cell.angle_alpha   90.00
_cell.angle_beta   90.00
_cell.angle_gamma   90.00
#
_symmetry.space_group_name_H-M   'P 1'
#
loop_
_entity.id
_entity.type
_entity.pdbx_description
1 polymer ?
#
loop_
_entity_poly.entity_id
_entity_poly.type
_entity_poly.pdbx_seq_one_letter_code
_entity_poly.pdbx_strand_id
1 'polypeptide(L)'
;LTWQLERTLSKRRILECYLNVVEFGPGVYGVEAASRRYFGKAAAELNEDEAARLAAGLPRPRAWHPGVSSPAYRRYAESIRHRTDRAELPARLLQ
;
A
#
# COMPACT_ATOMS: atom_id res chain seq x y z
N LEU A 1 -0.99 18.43 -15.84
CA LEU A 1 -0.21 17.86 -14.72
C LEU A 1 -0.04 16.35 -14.86
N THR A 2 -1.13 15.55 -14.95
CA THR A 2 -1.08 14.09 -15.09
C THR A 2 -0.24 13.59 -16.28
N TRP A 3 -0.40 14.21 -17.45
CA TRP A 3 0.36 13.84 -18.67
C TRP A 3 1.86 14.09 -18.58
N GLN A 4 2.29 15.07 -17.79
CA GLN A 4 3.70 15.46 -17.70
C GLN A 4 4.45 14.51 -16.77
N LEU A 5 3.83 14.09 -15.66
CA LEU A 5 4.38 13.10 -14.73
C LEU A 5 4.61 11.74 -15.40
N GLU A 6 3.66 11.25 -16.20
CA GLU A 6 3.80 9.95 -16.89
C GLU A 6 4.90 9.92 -17.96
N ARG A 7 5.22 11.06 -18.57
CA ARG A 7 6.32 11.15 -19.56
C ARG A 7 7.70 11.26 -18.92
N THR A 8 7.77 11.65 -17.65
CA THR A 8 9.04 12.02 -16.99
C THR A 8 9.45 11.00 -15.92
N LEU A 9 8.49 10.28 -15.33
CA LEU A 9 8.72 9.29 -14.29
C LEU A 9 8.18 7.92 -14.70
N SER A 10 8.91 6.85 -14.35
CA SER A 10 8.40 5.48 -14.50
C SER A 10 7.18 5.24 -13.59
N LYS A 11 6.32 4.29 -13.96
CA LYS A 11 5.15 3.90 -13.15
C LYS A 11 5.56 3.49 -11.74
N ARG A 12 6.72 2.83 -11.59
CA ARG A 12 7.35 2.51 -10.30
C ARG A 12 7.62 3.77 -9.47
N ARG A 13 8.25 4.79 -10.07
CA ARG A 13 8.60 6.02 -9.37
C ARG A 13 7.37 6.82 -8.96
N ILE A 14 6.34 6.86 -9.80
CA ILE A 14 5.05 7.48 -9.47
C ILE A 14 4.42 6.78 -8.25
N LEU A 15 4.40 5.45 -8.25
CA LEU A 15 3.85 4.66 -7.15
C LEU A 15 4.65 4.86 -5.86
N GLU A 16 5.97 4.89 -5.92
CA GLU A 16 6.83 5.13 -4.76
C GLU A 16 6.57 6.52 -4.14
N CYS A 17 6.51 7.56 -4.97
CA CYS A 17 6.17 8.92 -4.51
C CYS A 17 4.78 8.94 -3.85
N TYR A 18 3.79 8.27 -4.45
CA TYR A 18 2.45 8.16 -3.89
C TYR A 18 2.47 7.46 -2.52
N LEU A 19 3.08 6.27 -2.44
CA LEU A 19 3.14 5.47 -1.22
C LEU A 19 3.91 6.15 -0.08
N ASN A 20 4.80 7.09 -0.37
CA ASN A 20 5.49 7.87 0.65
C ASN A 20 4.72 9.09 1.16
N VAL A 21 3.66 9.53 0.45
CA VAL A 21 2.90 10.74 0.80
C VAL A 21 1.54 10.42 1.41
N VAL A 22 0.92 9.31 1.05
CA VAL A 22 -0.43 8.98 1.54
C VAL A 22 -0.48 8.64 3.03
N GLU A 23 -1.64 8.92 3.64
CA GLU A 23 -1.97 8.53 5.01
C GLU A 23 -2.37 7.04 5.05
N PHE A 24 -1.77 6.25 5.94
CA PHE A 24 -2.06 4.83 6.18
C PHE A 24 -2.80 4.57 7.49
N GLY A 25 -3.14 5.63 8.21
CA GLY A 25 -3.73 5.61 9.54
C GLY A 25 -3.65 7.00 10.17
N PRO A 26 -4.41 7.29 11.24
CA PRO A 26 -4.46 8.63 11.82
C PRO A 26 -3.07 9.21 12.12
N GLY A 27 -2.66 10.19 11.32
CA GLY A 27 -1.36 10.87 11.45
C GLY A 27 -0.14 10.05 11.00
N VAL A 28 -0.34 8.94 10.27
CA VAL A 28 0.73 8.05 9.80
C VAL A 28 0.88 8.21 8.30
N TYR A 29 1.88 8.98 7.88
CA TYR A 29 2.14 9.28 6.47
C TYR A 29 3.32 8.48 5.93
N GLY A 30 3.12 7.85 4.78
CA GLY A 30 4.15 7.08 4.10
C GLY A 30 4.21 5.61 4.54
N VAL A 31 4.54 4.75 3.57
CA VAL A 31 4.52 3.29 3.74
C VAL A 31 5.59 2.80 4.73
N GLU A 32 6.76 3.43 4.78
CA GLU A 32 7.81 3.07 5.76
C GLU A 32 7.35 3.37 7.19
N ALA A 33 6.80 4.56 7.44
CA ALA A 33 6.27 4.92 8.76
C ALA A 33 5.13 3.99 9.17
N ALA A 34 4.24 3.64 8.24
CA ALA A 34 3.16 2.70 8.46
C ALA A 34 3.65 1.29 8.79
N SER A 35 4.63 0.79 8.04
CA SER A 35 5.25 -0.53 8.27
C SER A 35 5.88 -0.62 9.65
N ARG A 36 6.66 0.39 10.04
CA ARG A 36 7.27 0.48 11.37
C ARG A 36 6.22 0.54 12.47
N ARG A 37 5.18 1.36 12.29
CA ARG A 37 4.14 1.56 13.28
C ARG A 37 3.26 0.33 13.52
N TYR A 38 2.89 -0.37 12.45
CA TYR A 38 1.92 -1.46 12.54
C TYR A 38 2.54 -2.85 12.63
N PHE A 39 3.76 -3.03 12.13
CA PHE A 39 4.40 -4.35 12.05
C PHE A 39 5.83 -4.37 12.60
N GLY A 40 6.38 -3.22 13.01
CA GLY A 40 7.71 -3.15 13.63
C GLY A 40 8.88 -3.38 12.68
N LYS A 41 8.69 -3.30 11.37
CA LYS A 41 9.71 -3.66 10.36
C LYS A 41 9.77 -2.69 9.18
N ALA A 42 10.82 -2.80 8.37
CA ALA A 42 10.95 -1.98 7.17
C ALA A 42 9.87 -2.33 6.16
N ALA A 43 9.45 -1.36 5.33
CA ALA A 43 8.47 -1.61 4.27
C ALA A 43 8.95 -2.67 3.27
N ALA A 44 10.27 -2.77 3.07
CA ALA A 44 10.89 -3.80 2.21
C ALA A 44 10.80 -5.23 2.79
N GLU A 45 10.48 -5.37 4.09
CA GLU A 45 10.39 -6.65 4.80
C GLU A 45 8.93 -7.10 4.99
N LEU A 46 7.96 -6.37 4.42
CA LEU A 46 6.56 -6.73 4.47
C LEU A 46 6.31 -8.00 3.67
N ASN A 47 5.58 -8.93 4.27
CA ASN A 47 4.99 -10.05 3.54
C ASN A 47 3.72 -9.59 2.80
N GLU A 48 3.21 -10.45 1.94
CA GLU A 48 2.04 -10.18 1.11
C GLU A 48 0.80 -9.80 1.93
N ASP A 49 0.60 -10.44 3.08
CA ASP A 49 -0.51 -10.17 3.97
C ASP A 49 -0.46 -8.77 4.59
N GLU A 50 0.72 -8.33 5.02
CA GLU A 50 0.91 -7.00 5.60
C GLU A 50 0.82 -5.90 4.55
N ALA A 51 1.41 -6.14 3.38
CA ALA A 51 1.30 -5.25 2.24
C ALA A 51 -0.18 -5.08 1.81
N ALA A 52 -0.92 -6.19 1.73
CA ALA A 52 -2.35 -6.17 1.43
C ALA A 52 -3.15 -5.41 2.49
N ARG A 53 -2.81 -5.56 3.78
CA ARG A 53 -3.44 -4.81 4.88
C ARG A 53 -3.20 -3.30 4.79
N LEU A 54 -2.01 -2.87 4.41
CA LEU A 54 -1.73 -1.45 4.19
C LEU A 54 -2.48 -0.91 2.95
N ALA A 55 -2.44 -1.65 1.84
CA ALA A 55 -3.14 -1.28 0.61
C ALA A 55 -4.66 -1.18 0.82
N ALA A 56 -5.24 -2.11 1.58
CA ALA A 56 -6.66 -2.12 1.94
C ALA A 56 -7.10 -0.92 2.78
N GLY A 57 -6.17 -0.26 3.47
CA GLY A 57 -6.45 0.94 4.26
C GLY A 57 -6.57 2.21 3.42
N LEU A 58 -5.92 2.28 2.26
CA LEU A 58 -5.82 3.49 1.43
C LEU A 58 -7.18 4.13 1.06
N PRO A 59 -8.28 3.40 0.81
CA PRO A 59 -9.57 4.03 0.52
C PRO A 59 -10.17 4.78 1.72
N ARG A 60 -9.83 4.38 2.96
CA ARG A 60 -10.43 4.91 4.20
C ARG A 60 -9.41 4.90 5.36
N PRO A 61 -8.26 5.60 5.26
CA PRO A 61 -7.11 5.36 6.14
C PRO A 61 -7.38 5.67 7.61
N ARG A 62 -8.27 6.63 7.91
CA ARG A 62 -8.66 6.95 9.30
C ARG A 62 -9.49 5.86 9.98
N ALA A 63 -10.23 5.08 9.21
CA ALA A 63 -11.12 4.04 9.74
C ALA A 63 -10.55 2.63 9.54
N TRP A 64 -9.79 2.42 8.45
CA TRP A 64 -9.26 1.14 8.01
C TRP A 64 -7.75 1.21 7.98
N HIS A 65 -7.13 0.54 8.94
CA HIS A 65 -5.68 0.42 9.07
C HIS A 65 -5.34 -0.82 9.93
N PRO A 66 -4.11 -1.34 9.89
CA PRO A 66 -3.77 -2.59 10.59
C PRO A 66 -4.02 -2.56 12.10
N GLY A 67 -4.00 -1.37 12.72
CA GLY A 67 -4.30 -1.17 14.13
C GLY A 67 -5.79 -1.22 14.54
N VAL A 68 -6.76 -1.37 13.62
CA VAL A 68 -8.19 -1.52 14.01
C VAL A 68 -8.66 -2.97 14.01
N SER A 69 -9.57 -3.30 14.91
CA SER A 69 -10.32 -4.56 14.85
C SER A 69 -11.62 -4.37 14.06
N SER A 70 -11.54 -4.47 12.73
CA SER A 70 -12.71 -4.39 11.84
C SER A 70 -12.80 -5.63 10.94
N PRO A 71 -13.86 -6.46 11.06
CA PRO A 71 -14.05 -7.62 10.20
C PRO A 71 -14.21 -7.27 8.72
N ALA A 72 -14.88 -6.16 8.41
CA ALA A 72 -15.05 -5.70 7.03
C ALA A 72 -13.71 -5.32 6.39
N TYR A 73 -12.84 -4.63 7.15
CA TYR A 73 -11.49 -4.30 6.72
C TYR A 73 -10.65 -5.56 6.47
N ARG A 74 -10.68 -6.54 7.39
CA ARG A 74 -9.93 -7.80 7.24
C ARG A 74 -10.35 -8.57 5.98
N ARG A 75 -11.66 -8.71 5.76
CA ARG A 75 -12.20 -9.34 4.53
C ARG A 75 -11.78 -8.61 3.26
N TYR A 76 -11.74 -7.27 3.31
CA TYR A 76 -11.30 -6.48 2.17
C TYR A 76 -9.80 -6.68 1.90
N ALA A 77 -8.97 -6.72 2.93
CA ALA A 77 -7.54 -7.01 2.82
C ALA A 77 -7.27 -8.42 2.24
N GLU A 78 -8.01 -9.44 2.71
CA GLU A 78 -7.96 -10.79 2.13
C GLU A 78 -8.31 -10.78 0.64
N SER A 79 -9.35 -10.04 0.25
CA SER A 79 -9.74 -9.91 -1.16
C SER A 79 -8.66 -9.27 -2.03
N ILE A 80 -7.89 -8.31 -1.48
CA ILE A 80 -6.77 -7.67 -2.17
C ILE A 80 -5.61 -8.66 -2.31
N ARG A 81 -5.26 -9.36 -1.24
CA ARG A 81 -4.21 -10.39 -1.27
C ARG A 81 -4.47 -11.42 -2.36
N HIS A 82 -5.67 -11.99 -2.39
CA HIS A 82 -6.06 -12.97 -3.41
C HIS A 82 -6.05 -12.43 -4.85
N ARG A 83 -6.22 -11.11 -5.04
CA ARG A 83 -6.09 -10.49 -6.36
C ARG A 83 -4.63 -10.34 -6.76
N THR A 84 -3.74 -10.05 -5.81
CA THR A 84 -2.30 -9.96 -6.06
C THR A 84 -1.74 -11.32 -6.47
N ASP A 85 -2.18 -12.42 -5.86
CA ASP A 85 -1.79 -13.79 -6.26
C ASP A 85 -2.14 -14.10 -7.72
N ARG A 86 -3.19 -13.46 -8.25
CA ARG A 86 -3.67 -13.64 -9.64
C ARG A 86 -3.19 -12.57 -10.59
N ALA A 87 -2.70 -11.45 -10.06
CA ALA A 87 -2.12 -10.38 -10.85
C ALA A 87 -0.68 -10.79 -11.16
N GLU A 88 -0.47 -11.45 -12.29
CA GLU A 88 0.85 -11.45 -12.92
C GLU A 88 1.22 -9.99 -13.19
N LEU A 89 1.94 -9.35 -12.26
CA LEU A 89 2.46 -8.01 -12.48
C LEU A 89 3.45 -8.13 -13.63
N PRO A 90 3.16 -7.56 -14.81
CA PRO A 90 4.05 -7.69 -15.95
C PRO A 90 5.43 -7.18 -15.52
N ALA A 91 6.48 -7.98 -15.75
CA ALA A 91 7.85 -7.67 -15.32
C ALA A 91 8.33 -6.28 -15.78
N ARG A 92 7.70 -5.71 -16.82
CA ARG A 92 7.87 -4.32 -17.26
C ARG A 92 7.52 -3.24 -16.23
N LEU A 93 6.76 -3.54 -15.19
CA LEU A 93 6.49 -2.61 -14.09
C LEU A 93 7.61 -2.57 -13.03
N LEU A 94 8.56 -3.52 -13.10
CA LEU A 94 9.69 -3.65 -12.17
C LEU A 94 11.02 -3.11 -12.75
N GLN A 95 11.02 -2.64 -14.00
CA GLN A 95 12.14 -1.92 -14.64
C GLN A 95 11.90 -0.41 -14.60
#